data_AF-A0A2I1GZ40-F1
#
_entry.id   AF-A0A2I1GZ40-F1
#
_cell.length_a   1.000
_cell.length_b   1.000
_cell.length_c   1.000
_cell.angle_alpha   90.00
_cell.angle_beta   90.00
_cell.angle_gamma   90.00
#
_symmetry.space_group_name_H-M   'P 1'
#
loop_
_entity.id
_entity.type
_entity.pdbx_description
1 polymer ?
#
loop_
_entity_poly.entity_id
_entity_poly.type
_entity_poly.pdbx_seq_one_letter_code
_entity_poly.pdbx_strand_id
1 'polypeptide(L)'
;MNILKDDDDIKKYMEEFGHLPNCYPLINEKMGNRIGSKKIRQRWLNSLNPRLCNDRFNDNERSFINEWVEEYKIRNPSSRSISLKEIIPVMEEKFGKLRSENQVKNFWHTQQRKKGRNTSQGPSGINHDISYSHDISYSPQYNNRDPKMEISHLIN
;
A
#
# COMPACT_ATOMS: atom_id res chain seq x y z
N MET A 1 19.62 0.95 11.88
CA MET A 1 19.02 1.55 10.66
C MET A 1 18.12 2.69 11.12
N ASN A 2 18.54 3.95 10.95
CA ASN A 2 17.78 5.12 11.43
C ASN A 2 16.75 5.53 10.37
N ILE A 3 15.52 5.00 10.49
CA ILE A 3 14.44 5.15 9.51
C ILE A 3 14.16 6.63 9.18
N LEU A 4 14.24 7.52 10.17
CA LEU A 4 13.99 8.95 9.99
C LEU A 4 15.07 9.65 9.17
N LYS A 5 16.34 9.29 9.37
CA LYS A 5 17.46 9.89 8.61
C LYS A 5 17.41 9.51 7.13
N ASP A 6 16.98 8.28 6.83
CA ASP A 6 16.80 7.83 5.46
C ASP A 6 15.65 8.56 4.76
N ASP A 7 14.56 8.86 5.46
CA ASP A 7 13.39 9.54 4.88
C ASP A 7 13.70 11.00 4.47
N ASP A 8 14.49 11.72 5.26
CA ASP A 8 14.91 13.10 4.92
C ASP A 8 15.84 13.14 3.70
N ASP A 9 16.80 12.22 3.62
CA ASP A 9 17.68 12.10 2.47
C ASP A 9 16.90 11.66 1.21
N ILE A 10 15.89 10.79 1.33
CA ILE A 10 15.01 10.45 0.20
C ILE A 10 14.27 11.69 -0.30
N LYS A 11 13.67 12.50 0.59
CA LYS A 11 12.96 13.73 0.18
C LYS A 11 13.89 14.68 -0.56
N LYS A 12 15.06 14.97 0.03
CA LYS A 12 16.08 15.84 -0.56
C LYS A 12 16.46 15.39 -1.96
N TYR A 13 16.83 14.12 -2.13
CA TYR A 13 17.27 13.63 -3.44
C TYR A 13 16.10 13.45 -4.44
N MET A 14 14.87 13.34 -3.96
CA MET A 14 13.70 13.31 -4.85
C MET A 14 13.34 14.70 -5.38
N GLU A 15 13.58 15.76 -4.62
CA GLU A 15 13.51 17.13 -5.14
C GLU A 15 14.56 17.36 -6.23
N GLU A 16 15.77 16.84 -6.05
CA GLU A 16 16.87 17.00 -7.00
C GLU A 16 16.71 16.12 -8.26
N PHE A 17 16.35 14.85 -8.10
CA PHE A 17 16.38 13.85 -9.18
C PHE A 17 15.03 13.26 -9.57
N GLY A 18 13.93 13.61 -8.87
CA GLY A 18 12.63 12.95 -9.04
C GLY A 18 11.99 13.12 -10.42
N HIS A 19 12.45 14.11 -11.19
CA HIS A 19 12.04 14.33 -12.58
C HIS A 19 12.69 13.35 -13.58
N LEU A 20 13.72 12.59 -13.17
CA LEU A 20 14.42 11.64 -14.02
C LEU A 20 13.73 10.26 -14.05
N PRO A 21 13.72 9.56 -15.20
CA PRO A 21 13.05 8.27 -15.34
C PRO A 21 13.68 7.15 -14.49
N ASN A 22 14.96 7.27 -14.15
CA ASN A 22 15.74 6.34 -13.31
C ASN A 22 16.08 6.95 -11.95
N CYS A 23 15.22 7.82 -11.40
CA CYS A 23 15.47 8.51 -10.15
C CYS A 23 15.76 7.57 -8.97
N TYR A 24 15.03 6.45 -8.80
CA TYR A 24 15.23 5.56 -7.65
C TYR A 24 16.59 4.83 -7.63
N PRO A 25 17.09 4.27 -8.76
CA PRO A 25 18.49 3.85 -8.86
C PRO A 25 19.49 4.95 -8.53
N LEU A 26 19.31 6.16 -9.08
CA LEU A 26 20.23 7.27 -8.85
C LEU A 26 20.26 7.70 -7.37
N ILE A 27 19.10 7.78 -6.72
CA ILE A 27 18.97 8.09 -5.29
C ILE A 27 19.63 7.01 -4.44
N ASN A 28 19.47 5.73 -4.81
CA ASN A 28 20.14 4.61 -4.14
C ASN A 28 21.66 4.77 -4.17
N GLU A 29 22.24 5.10 -5.32
CA GLU A 29 23.67 5.37 -5.48
C GLU A 29 24.13 6.58 -4.66
N LYS A 30 23.39 7.69 -4.72
CA LYS A 30 23.68 8.91 -3.93
C LYS A 30 23.61 8.67 -2.43
N MET A 31 22.75 7.77 -1.99
CA MET A 31 22.63 7.35 -0.60
C MET A 31 23.68 6.31 -0.19
N GLY A 32 24.64 5.97 -1.06
CA GLY A 32 25.69 4.99 -0.78
C GLY A 32 25.16 3.56 -0.69
N ASN A 33 24.13 3.22 -1.47
CA ASN A 33 23.49 1.90 -1.56
C ASN A 33 22.90 1.35 -0.25
N ARG A 34 22.84 2.16 0.82
CA ARG A 34 22.36 1.75 2.15
C ARG A 34 20.89 1.35 2.20
N ILE A 35 20.08 1.84 1.25
CA ILE A 35 18.68 1.46 1.07
C ILE A 35 18.41 1.15 -0.40
N GLY A 36 17.79 -0.01 -0.68
CA GLY A 36 17.48 -0.42 -2.05
C GLY A 36 16.50 0.51 -2.76
N SER A 37 16.65 0.67 -4.08
CA SER A 37 15.75 1.49 -4.93
C SER A 37 14.28 1.13 -4.80
N LYS A 38 13.97 -0.16 -4.60
CA LYS A 38 12.59 -0.63 -4.32
C LYS A 38 12.03 -0.03 -3.04
N LYS A 39 12.84 0.05 -1.98
CA LYS A 39 12.45 0.62 -0.68
C LYS A 39 12.27 2.13 -0.80
N ILE A 40 13.15 2.82 -1.54
CA ILE A 40 13.01 4.25 -1.84
C ILE A 40 11.68 4.51 -2.55
N ARG A 41 11.39 3.79 -3.66
CA ARG A 41 10.12 3.89 -4.38
C ARG A 41 8.92 3.68 -3.46
N GLN A 42 8.97 2.62 -2.64
CA GLN A 42 7.89 2.30 -1.72
C GLN A 42 7.66 3.42 -0.70
N ARG A 43 8.71 3.98 -0.12
CA ARG A 43 8.62 5.10 0.84
C ARG A 43 8.05 6.34 0.18
N TRP A 44 8.56 6.68 -1.00
CA TRP A 44 8.09 7.85 -1.75
C TRP A 44 6.59 7.78 -2.08
N LEU A 45 6.15 6.69 -2.71
CA LEU A 45 4.77 6.55 -3.19
C LEU A 45 3.74 6.31 -2.08
N ASN A 46 4.17 5.98 -0.86
CA ASN A 46 3.26 5.67 0.24
C ASN A 46 3.24 6.71 1.37
N SER A 47 4.31 7.47 1.58
CA SER A 47 4.38 8.35 2.75
C SER A 47 5.18 9.64 2.55
N LEU A 48 6.22 9.65 1.71
CA LEU A 48 7.15 10.80 1.67
C LEU A 48 6.79 11.85 0.61
N ASN A 49 6.07 11.47 -0.45
CA ASN A 49 5.69 12.41 -1.49
C ASN A 49 4.70 13.45 -0.93
N PRO A 50 5.03 14.75 -0.94
CA PRO A 50 4.20 15.80 -0.35
C PRO A 50 2.86 15.99 -1.06
N ARG A 51 2.71 15.50 -2.30
CA ARG A 51 1.45 15.54 -3.05
C ARG A 51 0.43 14.49 -2.58
N LEU A 52 0.82 13.55 -1.72
CA LEU A 52 -0.06 12.47 -1.27
C LEU A 52 -1.21 12.98 -0.39
N CYS A 53 -2.43 12.61 -0.77
CA CYS A 53 -3.62 12.83 0.02
C CYS A 53 -3.87 11.66 0.97
N ASN A 54 -3.60 11.90 2.25
CA ASN A 54 -3.74 10.91 3.33
C ASN A 54 -5.16 10.79 3.90
N ASP A 55 -6.11 11.58 3.39
CA ASP A 55 -7.52 11.53 3.81
C ASP A 55 -8.11 10.13 3.65
N ARG A 56 -9.22 9.86 4.31
CA ARG A 56 -10.02 8.67 3.99
C ARG A 56 -10.61 8.82 2.58
N PHE A 57 -10.91 7.71 1.92
CA PHE A 57 -11.71 7.76 0.70
C PHE A 57 -13.12 8.23 1.02
N ASN A 58 -13.60 9.21 0.26
CA ASN A 58 -15.01 9.59 0.25
C ASN A 58 -15.84 8.55 -0.54
N ASP A 59 -17.16 8.67 -0.50
CA ASP A 59 -18.04 7.67 -1.11
C ASP A 59 -17.90 7.61 -2.64
N ASN A 60 -17.68 8.75 -3.29
CA ASN A 60 -17.46 8.80 -4.74
C ASN A 60 -16.17 8.06 -5.14
N GLU A 61 -15.08 8.25 -4.39
CA GLU A 61 -13.81 7.54 -4.61
C GLU A 61 -13.97 6.04 -4.36
N ARG A 62 -14.72 5.64 -3.32
CA ARG A 62 -14.98 4.22 -3.02
C ARG A 62 -15.77 3.55 -4.14
N SER A 63 -16.85 4.18 -4.60
CA SER A 63 -17.66 3.69 -5.71
C SER A 63 -16.83 3.59 -6.97
N PHE A 64 -16.05 4.62 -7.29
CA PHE A 64 -15.15 4.62 -8.43
C PHE A 64 -14.13 3.48 -8.39
N ILE A 65 -13.47 3.25 -7.25
CA ILE A 65 -12.52 2.13 -7.14
C ILE A 65 -13.24 0.80 -7.38
N ASN A 66 -14.45 0.60 -6.85
CA ASN A 66 -15.20 -0.64 -7.06
C ASN A 66 -15.54 -0.83 -8.54
N GLU A 67 -16.10 0.18 -9.21
CA GLU A 67 -16.46 0.15 -10.63
C GLU A 67 -15.24 -0.13 -11.51
N TRP A 68 -14.17 0.65 -11.31
CA TRP A 68 -12.93 0.50 -12.06
C TRP A 68 -12.33 -0.90 -11.91
N VAL A 69 -12.38 -1.49 -10.71
CA VAL A 69 -11.85 -2.83 -10.48
C VAL A 69 -12.68 -3.91 -11.17
N GLU A 70 -14.00 -3.79 -11.22
CA GLU A 70 -14.83 -4.74 -11.97
C GLU A 70 -14.57 -4.64 -13.48
N GLU A 71 -14.48 -3.43 -14.03
CA GLU A 71 -14.09 -3.21 -15.43
C GLU A 71 -12.67 -3.73 -15.74
N TYR A 72 -11.72 -3.50 -14.83
CA TYR A 72 -10.35 -3.99 -14.98
C TYR A 72 -10.31 -5.51 -15.06
N LYS A 73 -11.11 -6.22 -14.25
CA LYS A 73 -11.20 -7.68 -14.29
C LYS A 73 -11.87 -8.22 -15.54
N ILE A 74 -12.89 -7.52 -16.05
CA ILE A 74 -13.52 -7.88 -17.33
C ILE A 74 -12.49 -7.80 -18.46
N ARG A 75 -11.68 -6.73 -18.49
CA ARG A 75 -10.61 -6.54 -19.48
C ARG A 75 -9.41 -7.48 -19.26
N ASN A 76 -9.16 -7.90 -18.02
CA ASN A 76 -7.99 -8.70 -17.62
C ASN A 76 -8.42 -9.93 -16.80
N PRO A 77 -9.13 -10.90 -17.41
CA PRO A 77 -9.72 -12.02 -16.68
C PRO A 77 -8.67 -12.95 -16.02
N SER A 78 -7.44 -12.98 -16.55
CA SER A 78 -6.33 -13.76 -16.00
C SER A 78 -5.57 -13.05 -14.87
N SER A 79 -5.84 -11.76 -14.63
CA SER A 79 -5.10 -10.99 -13.63
C SER A 79 -5.59 -11.29 -12.22
N ARG A 80 -4.66 -11.72 -11.36
CA ARG A 80 -4.94 -11.99 -9.93
C ARG A 80 -4.98 -10.71 -9.08
N SER A 81 -4.50 -9.59 -9.61
CA SER A 81 -4.29 -8.34 -8.87
C SER A 81 -4.61 -7.11 -9.69
N ILE A 82 -5.11 -6.06 -9.04
CA ILE A 82 -5.38 -4.77 -9.69
C ILE A 82 -4.07 -4.04 -10.00
N SER A 83 -4.03 -3.34 -11.13
CA SER A 83 -2.88 -2.51 -11.52
C SER A 83 -2.95 -1.15 -10.83
N LEU A 84 -2.22 -0.99 -9.72
CA LEU A 84 -2.15 0.29 -8.99
C LEU A 84 -1.58 1.43 -9.84
N LYS A 85 -0.65 1.08 -10.75
CA LYS A 85 -0.05 2.03 -11.70
C LYS A 85 -1.05 2.59 -12.70
N GLU A 86 -2.15 1.88 -12.97
CA GLU A 86 -3.20 2.34 -13.88
C GLU A 86 -4.30 3.11 -13.13
N ILE A 87 -4.78 2.62 -11.99
CA ILE A 87 -5.91 3.26 -11.28
C ILE A 87 -5.52 4.59 -10.62
N ILE A 88 -4.31 4.72 -10.07
CA ILE A 88 -3.91 5.91 -9.31
C ILE A 88 -3.89 7.18 -10.18
N PRO A 89 -3.26 7.18 -11.39
CA PRO A 89 -3.34 8.34 -12.27
C PRO A 89 -4.77 8.73 -12.64
N VAL A 90 -5.64 7.75 -12.91
CA VAL A 90 -7.05 8.01 -13.23
C VAL A 90 -7.80 8.58 -12.03
N MET A 91 -7.51 8.12 -10.81
CA MET A 91 -8.06 8.71 -9.59
C MET A 91 -7.56 10.15 -9.37
N GLU A 92 -6.27 10.41 -9.59
CA GLU A 92 -5.71 11.76 -9.46
C GLU A 92 -6.37 12.72 -10.46
N GLU A 93 -6.52 12.30 -11.72
CA GLU A 93 -7.21 13.07 -12.76
C GLU A 93 -8.68 13.35 -12.39
N LYS A 94 -9.41 12.33 -11.90
CA LYS A 94 -10.84 12.45 -11.60
C LYS A 94 -11.14 13.25 -10.34
N PHE A 95 -10.33 13.10 -9.29
CA PHE A 95 -10.61 13.65 -7.95
C PHE A 95 -9.65 14.76 -7.52
N GLY A 96 -8.61 15.06 -8.32
CA GLY A 96 -7.58 16.04 -7.96
C GLY A 96 -6.72 15.61 -6.75
N LYS A 97 -6.77 14.34 -6.35
CA LYS A 97 -6.13 13.81 -5.15
C LYS A 97 -5.22 12.63 -5.52
N LEU A 98 -3.90 12.81 -5.33
CA LEU A 98 -2.95 11.72 -5.48
C LEU A 98 -3.05 10.77 -4.27
N ARG A 99 -3.58 9.56 -4.50
CA ARG A 99 -3.73 8.53 -3.47
C ARG A 99 -2.50 7.62 -3.44
N SER A 100 -2.10 7.18 -2.24
CA SER A 100 -0.97 6.25 -2.11
C SER A 100 -1.32 4.86 -2.66
N GLU A 101 -0.30 4.15 -3.16
CA GLU A 101 -0.43 2.74 -3.57
C GLU A 101 -1.04 1.90 -2.43
N ASN A 102 -0.59 2.14 -1.19
CA ASN A 102 -1.03 1.39 -0.03
C ASN A 102 -2.51 1.64 0.33
N GLN A 103 -3.01 2.88 0.24
CA GLN A 103 -4.41 3.19 0.53
C GLN A 103 -5.36 2.43 -0.42
N VAL A 104 -5.11 2.51 -1.73
CA VAL A 104 -5.94 1.84 -2.74
C VAL A 104 -5.86 0.33 -2.58
N LYS A 105 -4.65 -0.21 -2.38
CA LYS A 105 -4.41 -1.63 -2.13
C LYS A 105 -5.15 -2.14 -0.88
N ASN A 106 -5.07 -1.41 0.23
CA ASN A 106 -5.71 -1.79 1.49
C ASN A 106 -7.23 -1.75 1.39
N PHE A 107 -7.80 -0.73 0.74
CA PHE A 107 -9.22 -0.67 0.46
C PHE A 107 -9.67 -1.90 -0.34
N TRP A 108 -8.98 -2.19 -1.45
CA TRP A 108 -9.31 -3.35 -2.28
C TRP A 108 -9.27 -4.67 -1.51
N HIS A 109 -8.18 -4.96 -0.79
CA HIS A 109 -8.08 -6.19 0.00
C HIS A 109 -9.16 -6.29 1.09
N THR A 110 -9.56 -5.16 1.67
CA THR A 110 -10.64 -5.12 2.66
C THR A 110 -11.98 -5.51 2.03
N GLN A 111 -12.27 -5.01 0.83
CA GLN A 111 -13.48 -5.36 0.09
C GLN A 111 -13.50 -6.86 -0.29
N GLN A 112 -12.37 -7.41 -0.74
CA GLN A 112 -12.27 -8.84 -1.06
C GLN A 112 -12.54 -9.74 0.15
N ARG A 113 -12.03 -9.37 1.33
CA ARG A 113 -12.30 -10.12 2.57
C ARG A 113 -13.78 -10.05 2.97
N LYS A 114 -14.45 -8.91 2.75
CA LYS A 114 -15.90 -8.78 3.01
C LYS A 114 -16.72 -9.68 2.07
N LYS A 115 -16.38 -9.71 0.78
CA LYS A 115 -17.04 -10.60 -0.19
C LYS A 115 -16.93 -12.09 0.22
N GLY A 116 -15.76 -12.54 0.66
CA GLY A 116 -15.56 -13.93 1.11
C GLY A 116 -16.28 -14.29 2.43
N ARG A 117 -16.56 -13.31 3.29
CA ARG A 117 -17.34 -13.51 4.53
C ARG A 117 -18.84 -13.58 4.25
N ASN A 118 -19.34 -12.77 3.32
CA ASN A 118 -20.76 -12.76 2.95
C ASN A 118 -21.16 -14.03 2.18
N THR A 119 -20.22 -14.76 1.58
CA THR A 119 -20.49 -16.05 0.92
C THR A 119 -20.44 -17.25 1.88
N SER A 120 -19.97 -17.06 3.12
CA SER A 120 -19.77 -18.13 4.10
C SER A 120 -20.67 -18.02 5.35
N GLN A 121 -21.53 -17.01 5.42
CA GLN A 121 -22.50 -16.81 6.50
C GLN A 121 -23.87 -16.48 5.88
N GLY A 122 -24.85 -17.38 6.06
CA GLY A 122 -26.26 -17.08 5.81
C GLY A 122 -26.76 -15.92 6.68
N PRO A 123 -27.99 -15.42 6.44
CA PRO A 123 -28.47 -14.21 7.07
C PRO A 123 -28.69 -14.44 8.57
N SER A 124 -27.81 -13.89 9.40
CA SER A 124 -28.08 -13.68 10.81
C SER A 124 -28.03 -12.18 11.06
N GLY A 125 -29.21 -11.57 11.10
CA GLY A 125 -29.37 -10.17 11.44
C GLY A 125 -29.03 -9.96 12.90
N ILE A 126 -28.15 -8.99 13.20
CA ILE A 126 -28.05 -8.36 14.51
C ILE A 126 -27.78 -6.86 14.29
N ASN A 127 -28.53 -6.07 15.04
CA ASN A 127 -28.82 -4.66 14.86
C ASN A 127 -27.60 -3.72 14.87
N HIS A 128 -27.75 -2.65 14.07
CA HIS A 128 -27.10 -1.35 14.25
C HIS A 128 -27.31 -0.84 15.68
N ASP A 129 -26.25 -0.69 16.47
CA ASP A 129 -25.92 0.54 17.23
C ASP A 129 -24.76 0.26 18.19
N ILE A 130 -23.54 0.71 17.87
CA ILE A 130 -22.53 1.03 18.90
C ILE A 130 -21.69 2.21 18.40
N SER A 131 -21.80 3.31 19.14
CA SER A 131 -21.02 4.54 19.02
C SER A 131 -19.52 4.28 19.01
N TYR A 132 -18.81 4.95 18.10
CA TYR A 132 -17.35 5.01 18.06
C TYR A 132 -16.82 5.77 19.30
N SER A 133 -16.45 5.02 20.34
CA SER A 133 -15.55 5.51 21.38
C SER A 133 -14.10 5.29 20.98
N HIS A 134 -13.31 6.33 21.21
CA HIS A 134 -11.89 6.49 20.96
C HIS A 134 -11.04 5.52 21.80
N ASP A 135 -9.81 5.32 21.35
CA ASP A 135 -8.69 4.63 22.02
C ASP A 135 -8.61 3.11 21.92
N ILE A 136 -7.59 2.62 21.19
CA ILE A 136 -6.54 1.72 21.69
C ILE A 136 -5.38 1.69 20.68
N SER A 137 -4.21 2.07 21.19
CA SER A 137 -2.86 1.84 20.68
C SER A 137 -2.67 0.44 20.08
N TYR A 138 -2.20 0.33 18.84
CA TYR A 138 -1.74 -0.94 18.27
C TYR A 138 -0.34 -0.80 17.66
N SER A 139 0.62 -1.41 18.36
CA SER A 139 1.98 -1.68 17.88
C SER A 139 1.97 -2.91 16.96
N PRO A 140 2.52 -2.86 15.72
CA PRO A 140 2.56 -4.03 14.85
C PRO A 140 3.74 -4.94 15.22
N GLN A 141 3.43 -6.16 15.68
CA GLN A 141 4.42 -7.24 15.81
C GLN A 141 4.73 -7.82 14.42
N TYR A 142 6.01 -7.79 14.04
CA TYR A 142 6.52 -8.45 12.83
C TYR A 142 6.74 -9.95 13.13
N ASN A 143 5.90 -10.80 12.55
CA ASN A 143 6.12 -12.25 12.55
C ASN A 143 7.13 -12.62 11.45
N ASN A 144 8.38 -12.86 11.84
CA ASN A 144 9.38 -13.58 11.05
C ASN A 144 9.08 -15.09 11.12
N ARG A 145 8.83 -15.73 9.97
CA ARG A 145 9.02 -17.18 9.79
C ARG A 145 9.39 -17.49 8.34
N ASP A 146 10.68 -17.71 8.10
CA ASP A 146 11.18 -18.54 7.00
C ASP A 146 11.52 -19.93 7.59
N PRO A 147 10.87 -21.03 7.16
CA PRO A 147 11.23 -22.36 7.62
C PRO A 147 12.17 -23.01 6.60
N LYS A 148 13.48 -22.91 6.80
CA LYS A 148 14.53 -23.77 6.19
C LYS A 148 15.90 -23.42 6.74
N MET A 149 16.29 -24.02 7.86
CA MET A 149 17.65 -24.52 8.19
C MET A 149 17.74 -24.79 9.69
N GLU A 150 17.50 -26.03 10.10
CA GLU A 150 17.95 -26.56 11.40
C GLU A 150 18.01 -28.09 11.30
N ILE A 151 19.13 -28.65 10.80
CA ILE A 151 19.69 -29.91 11.28
C ILE A 151 21.19 -29.87 10.99
N SER A 152 22.02 -29.54 11.99
CA SER A 152 23.40 -30.01 12.05
C SER A 152 24.02 -29.75 13.43
N HIS A 153 23.52 -30.38 14.50
CA HIS A 153 24.31 -30.58 15.72
C HIS A 153 23.99 -31.95 16.34
N LEU A 154 24.50 -33.00 15.71
CA LEU A 154 24.93 -34.22 16.40
C LEU A 154 26.25 -34.61 15.73
N ILE A 155 27.31 -34.62 16.52
CA ILE A 155 28.39 -35.63 16.61
C ILE A 155 29.54 -34.94 17.37
N ASN A 156 29.87 -35.51 18.53
CA ASN A 156 31.18 -35.41 19.18
C ASN A 156 32.22 -36.13 18.33
#